data_AF-A0A8W7P681-F1
#
_entry.id   AF-A0A8W7P681-F1
#
_cell.length_a   1.000
_cell.length_b   1.000
_cell.length_c   1.000
_cell.angle_alpha   90.00
_cell.angle_beta   90.00
_cell.angle_gamma   90.00
#
_symmetry.space_group_name_H-M   'P 1'
#
loop_
_entity.id
_entity.type
_entity.pdbx_description
1 polymer ?
#
loop_
_entity_poly.entity_id
_entity_poly.type
_entity_poly.pdbx_seq_one_letter_code
_entity_poly.pdbx_strand_id
1 'polypeptide(L)'
;MSPEWRFIKEDTKRSIGLTFEVDGEFWMSFPDFRKCFDRVEMCHLSPDCPIALQESRFAWRQCAFEGEWVLGSTAGGCRNYPDTFWHNPQYVIRLDDPDADDEAKLCTLIVSLIQKNRRSKRNKGITCLTIGFAIYRVEPSDLQRKPLPREFFTSHLSAAKSTFINLREVTCRFRLPPGSYVIIPSTFEPNEEGEFMIRVFSECAANMQENDSAIGVGTPTDVDTGVTDAQRATMERLFIEVAGEDGEVDWMELKLVLDRCFREDIVKASRGISRTYQSTRTTPLEKQQSVAGTASAAISQTSLERSLCGMWSTLQNLFRDIAGGDNSPPAAANGERRELMRSENVTQVHADPSNPGFSKDACRSMVAMLDEDGSGKLGLAEFQKLLADIARWKGVFKQYDSDQSGRISPFELRAALQSAGYTLNNHIINMLMHRYGSKEGEIWFDDFITCAVKIRTMFDIFRARDLSNRNEARFTLEEWITKTIYS
;
A
#
# COMPACT_ATOMS: atom_id res chain seq x y z
N MET A 1 -60.89 17.23 -10.70
CA MET A 1 -60.02 18.38 -11.03
C MET A 1 -60.31 19.49 -10.03
N SER A 2 -59.27 20.15 -9.51
CA SER A 2 -59.44 21.28 -8.59
C SER A 2 -60.23 22.42 -9.24
N PRO A 3 -61.25 23.02 -8.59
CA PRO A 3 -62.05 24.11 -9.15
C PRO A 3 -61.23 25.31 -9.64
N GLU A 4 -60.06 25.53 -9.04
CA GLU A 4 -59.13 26.63 -9.28
C GLU A 4 -58.58 26.62 -10.72
N TRP A 5 -58.48 25.45 -11.34
CA TRP A 5 -58.07 25.32 -12.74
C TRP A 5 -59.07 25.94 -13.73
N ARG A 6 -60.31 26.20 -13.32
CA ARG A 6 -61.31 26.86 -14.17
C ARG A 6 -61.01 28.35 -14.39
N PHE A 7 -60.17 28.96 -13.55
CA PHE A 7 -59.80 30.38 -13.65
C PHE A 7 -58.56 30.63 -14.51
N ILE A 8 -57.90 29.58 -14.99
CA ILE A 8 -56.73 29.67 -15.86
C ILE A 8 -57.19 29.55 -17.32
N LYS A 9 -56.66 30.40 -18.19
CA LYS A 9 -56.96 30.37 -19.63
C LYS A 9 -56.47 29.07 -20.28
N GLU A 10 -57.24 28.55 -21.24
CA GLU A 10 -56.90 27.31 -21.97
C GLU A 10 -55.55 27.36 -22.67
N ASP A 11 -55.12 28.53 -23.14
CA ASP A 11 -53.82 28.70 -23.80
C ASP A 11 -52.66 28.52 -22.81
N THR A 12 -52.84 28.99 -21.56
CA THR A 12 -51.87 28.78 -20.48
C THR A 12 -51.84 27.32 -20.03
N LYS A 13 -53.00 26.63 -20.00
CA LYS A 13 -53.06 25.20 -19.70
C LYS A 13 -52.33 24.37 -20.76
N ARG A 14 -52.45 24.75 -22.03
CA ARG A 14 -51.71 24.12 -23.12
C ARG A 14 -50.21 24.42 -23.06
N SER A 15 -49.81 25.65 -22.72
CA SER A 15 -48.37 26.01 -22.65
C SER A 15 -47.62 25.31 -21.52
N ILE A 16 -48.28 24.99 -20.42
CA ILE A 16 -47.67 24.24 -19.29
C ILE A 16 -47.70 22.71 -19.51
N GLY A 17 -48.23 22.24 -20.63
CA GLY A 17 -48.30 20.81 -20.94
C GLY A 17 -49.24 20.02 -20.02
N LEU A 18 -50.32 20.64 -19.53
CA LEU A 18 -51.28 19.97 -18.65
C LEU A 18 -51.93 18.77 -19.35
N THR A 19 -51.50 17.56 -19.03
CA THR A 19 -52.10 16.30 -19.52
C THR A 19 -52.91 15.61 -18.43
N PHE A 20 -53.99 14.91 -18.81
CA PHE A 20 -54.90 14.24 -17.87
C PHE A 20 -54.82 12.72 -17.95
N GLU A 21 -53.84 12.19 -18.68
CA GLU A 21 -53.81 10.79 -19.10
C GLU A 21 -52.92 9.90 -18.21
N VAL A 22 -52.13 10.49 -17.31
CA VAL A 22 -51.13 9.76 -16.49
C VAL A 22 -51.50 9.78 -15.01
N ASP A 23 -51.79 8.59 -14.45
CA ASP A 23 -51.94 8.40 -13.00
C ASP A 23 -50.59 8.64 -12.30
N GLY A 24 -50.53 9.65 -11.43
CA GLY A 24 -49.31 10.05 -10.70
C GLY A 24 -48.73 11.41 -11.05
N GLU A 25 -49.19 12.07 -12.12
CA GLU A 25 -48.84 13.48 -12.39
C GLU A 25 -49.84 14.41 -11.70
N PHE A 26 -49.33 15.38 -10.93
CA PHE A 26 -50.18 16.39 -10.30
C PHE A 26 -49.47 17.73 -10.20
N TRP A 27 -50.29 18.77 -10.17
CA TRP A 27 -49.86 20.14 -9.96
C TRP A 27 -50.27 20.58 -8.57
N MET A 28 -49.37 21.23 -7.84
CA MET A 28 -49.66 21.81 -6.53
C MET A 28 -49.08 23.20 -6.40
N SER A 29 -49.64 23.97 -5.47
CA SER A 29 -49.09 25.28 -5.13
C SER A 29 -47.71 25.10 -4.46
N PHE A 30 -46.77 26.00 -4.73
CA PHE A 30 -45.47 25.99 -4.05
C PHE A 30 -45.58 26.11 -2.51
N PRO A 31 -46.52 26.90 -1.94
CA PRO A 31 -46.78 26.88 -0.50
C PRO A 31 -47.16 25.50 0.06
N ASP A 32 -47.96 24.72 -0.67
CA ASP A 32 -48.33 23.37 -0.24
C ASP A 32 -47.17 22.40 -0.45
N PHE A 33 -46.39 22.56 -1.52
CA PHE A 33 -45.15 21.81 -1.72
C PHE A 33 -44.20 21.97 -0.53
N ARG A 34 -44.00 23.19 -0.03
CA ARG A 34 -43.18 23.47 1.16
C ARG A 34 -43.72 22.87 2.46
N LYS A 35 -45.01 22.55 2.54
CA LYS A 35 -45.62 21.91 3.72
C LYS A 35 -45.59 20.38 3.62
N CYS A 36 -45.68 19.86 2.40
CA CYS A 36 -45.85 18.43 2.14
C CYS A 36 -44.53 17.71 1.82
N PHE A 37 -43.49 18.42 1.38
CA PHE A 37 -42.21 17.85 0.98
C PHE A 37 -41.06 18.41 1.82
N ASP A 38 -40.31 17.53 2.46
CA ASP A 38 -39.14 17.88 3.28
C ASP A 38 -37.82 17.87 2.49
N ARG A 39 -37.79 17.21 1.33
CA ARG A 39 -36.57 17.00 0.54
C ARG A 39 -36.82 17.09 -0.96
N VAL A 40 -35.94 17.82 -1.65
CA VAL A 40 -35.88 17.87 -3.12
C VAL A 40 -34.54 17.33 -3.56
N GLU A 41 -34.56 16.31 -4.41
CA GLU A 41 -33.36 15.76 -5.04
C GLU A 41 -33.34 16.19 -6.50
N MET A 42 -32.32 16.95 -6.88
CA MET A 42 -32.12 17.38 -8.26
C MET A 42 -30.96 16.58 -8.84
N CYS A 43 -31.27 15.67 -9.77
CA CYS A 43 -30.25 14.95 -10.53
C CYS A 43 -29.80 15.82 -11.70
N HIS A 44 -28.54 16.25 -11.68
CA HIS A 44 -27.95 16.91 -12.83
C HIS A 44 -27.71 15.85 -13.92
N LEU A 45 -28.16 16.13 -15.13
CA LEU A 45 -27.76 15.34 -16.28
C LEU A 45 -26.24 15.50 -16.44
N SER A 46 -25.52 14.38 -16.58
CA SER A 46 -24.11 14.44 -16.98
C SER A 46 -24.01 15.30 -18.24
N PRO A 47 -22.96 16.12 -18.40
CA PRO A 47 -22.72 16.90 -19.60
C PRO A 47 -22.79 16.11 -20.90
N ASP A 48 -22.44 14.82 -20.81
CA ASP A 48 -22.45 13.87 -21.92
C ASP A 48 -23.87 13.38 -22.27
N CYS A 49 -24.91 13.85 -21.57
CA CYS A 49 -26.29 13.51 -21.88
C CYS A 49 -26.71 14.19 -23.20
N PRO A 50 -27.16 13.41 -24.20
CA PRO A 50 -27.62 13.95 -25.49
C PRO A 50 -28.68 15.04 -25.37
N ILE A 51 -29.46 15.02 -24.28
CA ILE A 51 -30.53 15.98 -24.00
C ILE A 51 -29.98 17.34 -23.56
N ALA A 52 -28.86 17.37 -22.83
CA ALA A 52 -28.23 18.62 -22.37
C ALA A 52 -27.51 19.38 -23.49
N LEU A 53 -27.11 18.67 -24.55
CA LEU A 53 -26.46 19.22 -25.75
C LEU A 53 -27.39 20.09 -26.60
N GLN A 54 -28.71 20.02 -26.39
CA GLN A 54 -29.70 20.69 -27.24
C GLN A 54 -30.06 22.10 -26.76
N GLU A 55 -29.77 22.46 -25.50
CA GLU A 55 -30.16 23.76 -24.91
C GLU A 55 -29.06 24.47 -24.08
N SER A 56 -27.95 23.80 -23.74
CA SER A 56 -26.86 24.39 -22.95
C SER A 56 -25.85 25.14 -23.82
N ARG A 57 -25.57 26.42 -23.53
CA ARG A 57 -24.45 27.18 -24.11
C ARG A 57 -23.07 26.78 -23.55
N PHE A 58 -23.02 25.94 -22.52
CA PHE A 58 -21.81 25.62 -21.77
C PHE A 58 -21.38 24.18 -22.04
N ALA A 59 -20.15 24.02 -22.54
CA ALA A 59 -19.51 22.72 -22.74
C ALA A 59 -18.78 22.32 -21.46
N TRP A 60 -19.49 21.68 -20.53
CA TRP A 60 -18.87 21.10 -19.34
C TRP A 60 -17.90 20.00 -19.74
N ARG A 61 -16.72 19.98 -19.12
CA ARG A 61 -15.75 18.90 -19.23
C ARG A 61 -15.74 18.09 -17.94
N GLN A 62 -15.68 16.77 -18.08
CA GLN A 62 -15.62 15.83 -16.97
C GLN A 62 -14.23 15.20 -16.87
N CYS A 63 -13.66 15.19 -15.68
CA CYS A 63 -12.57 14.30 -15.30
C CYS A 63 -13.07 13.29 -14.27
N ALA A 64 -12.62 12.04 -14.36
CA ALA A 64 -12.97 10.99 -13.41
C ALA A 64 -11.73 10.20 -13.02
N PHE A 65 -11.58 9.93 -11.73
CA PHE A 65 -10.54 9.08 -11.18
C PHE A 65 -11.16 8.02 -10.28
N GLU A 66 -10.56 6.84 -10.31
CA GLU A 66 -10.86 5.77 -9.37
C GLU A 66 -9.78 5.76 -8.30
N GLY A 67 -10.17 5.54 -7.05
CA GLY A 67 -9.25 5.53 -5.93
C GLY A 67 -9.75 4.64 -4.80
N GLU A 68 -8.90 4.42 -3.82
CA GLU A 68 -9.15 3.50 -2.72
C GLU A 68 -8.61 4.07 -1.41
N TRP A 69 -9.38 3.91 -0.34
CA TRP A 69 -8.94 4.04 1.03
C TRP A 69 -8.57 2.64 1.53
N VAL A 70 -7.28 2.41 1.72
CA VAL A 70 -6.72 1.15 2.22
C VAL A 70 -6.24 1.36 3.65
N LEU A 71 -6.58 0.42 4.53
CA LEU A 71 -6.21 0.45 5.93
C LEU A 71 -4.70 0.63 6.10
N GLY A 72 -4.30 1.59 6.94
CA GLY A 72 -2.91 1.93 7.21
C GLY A 72 -2.14 2.61 6.08
N SER A 73 -2.71 2.76 4.87
CA SER A 73 -2.02 3.34 3.70
C SER A 73 -2.62 4.66 3.25
N THR A 74 -3.86 4.63 2.75
CA THR A 74 -4.53 5.80 2.19
C THR A 74 -5.80 6.16 2.95
N ALA A 75 -6.22 5.35 3.92
CA ALA A 75 -7.37 5.61 4.79
C ALA A 75 -7.05 6.62 5.92
N GLY A 76 -6.73 7.86 5.54
CA GLY A 76 -6.22 8.89 6.45
C GLY A 76 -7.29 9.59 7.32
N GLY A 77 -8.57 9.42 7.02
CA GLY A 77 -9.67 10.11 7.72
C GLY A 77 -9.74 11.60 7.36
N CYS A 78 -10.65 12.35 7.99
CA CYS A 78 -10.87 13.77 7.67
C CYS A 78 -9.87 14.72 8.36
N ARG A 79 -10.00 16.03 8.11
CA ARG A 79 -9.07 17.09 8.59
C ARG A 79 -8.93 17.16 10.13
N ASN A 80 -9.86 16.56 10.87
CA ASN A 80 -9.79 16.42 12.32
C ASN A 80 -8.61 15.54 12.78
N TYR A 81 -8.07 14.73 11.87
CA TYR A 81 -6.93 13.82 12.10
C TYR A 81 -5.69 14.32 11.35
N PRO A 82 -5.02 15.39 11.82
CA PRO A 82 -3.91 16.03 11.08
C PRO A 82 -2.70 15.11 10.89
N ASP A 83 -2.56 14.07 11.71
CA ASP A 83 -1.44 13.13 11.63
C ASP A 83 -1.59 12.17 10.45
N THR A 84 -2.82 11.88 10.04
CA THR A 84 -3.13 10.88 9.00
C THR A 84 -3.80 11.47 7.75
N PHE A 85 -4.44 12.64 7.85
CA PHE A 85 -5.22 13.26 6.78
C PHE A 85 -4.45 13.44 5.46
N TRP A 86 -3.18 13.77 5.54
CA TRP A 86 -2.32 14.07 4.38
C TRP A 86 -1.99 12.83 3.52
N HIS A 87 -2.22 11.62 4.06
CA HIS A 87 -2.05 10.36 3.32
C HIS A 87 -3.22 9.99 2.40
N ASN A 88 -4.37 10.66 2.54
CA ASN A 88 -5.49 10.42 1.63
C ASN A 88 -5.05 10.73 0.17
N PRO A 89 -5.64 10.05 -0.83
CA PRO A 89 -5.35 10.33 -2.24
C PRO A 89 -5.56 11.81 -2.57
N GLN A 90 -4.69 12.37 -3.39
CA GLN A 90 -4.68 13.81 -3.69
C GLN A 90 -4.86 14.01 -5.19
N TYR A 91 -5.76 14.91 -5.58
CA TYR A 91 -6.00 15.20 -6.99
C TYR A 91 -5.90 16.70 -7.26
N VAL A 92 -5.03 17.10 -8.17
CA VAL A 92 -4.83 18.50 -8.53
C VAL A 92 -5.65 18.84 -9.75
N ILE A 93 -6.31 19.98 -9.73
CA ILE A 93 -7.02 20.58 -10.86
C ILE A 93 -6.60 22.05 -11.01
N ARG A 94 -6.53 22.52 -12.25
CA ARG A 94 -6.26 23.91 -12.59
C ARG A 94 -7.50 24.54 -13.21
N LEU A 95 -7.93 25.67 -12.66
CA LEU A 95 -9.05 26.48 -13.13
C LEU A 95 -8.48 27.75 -13.78
N ASP A 96 -8.52 27.83 -15.10
CA ASP A 96 -7.90 28.93 -15.85
C ASP A 96 -8.91 30.02 -16.23
N ASP A 97 -10.07 29.64 -16.76
CA ASP A 97 -11.02 30.58 -17.33
C ASP A 97 -12.26 30.72 -16.43
N PRO A 98 -12.56 31.94 -15.95
CA PRO A 98 -13.83 32.27 -15.32
C PRO A 98 -15.03 32.01 -16.24
N ASP A 99 -16.18 31.70 -15.63
CA ASP A 99 -17.41 31.50 -16.38
C ASP A 99 -17.82 32.83 -17.05
N ALA A 100 -18.19 32.79 -18.34
CA ALA A 100 -18.40 34.00 -19.15
C ALA A 100 -19.55 34.90 -18.64
N ASP A 101 -20.52 34.30 -17.95
CA ASP A 101 -21.70 34.98 -17.39
C ASP A 101 -21.53 35.34 -15.90
N ASP A 102 -20.31 35.23 -15.35
CA ASP A 102 -20.00 35.48 -13.94
C ASP A 102 -19.36 36.87 -13.72
N GLU A 103 -20.12 37.80 -13.14
CA GLU A 103 -19.64 39.16 -12.80
C GLU A 103 -18.43 39.17 -11.85
N ALA A 104 -18.32 38.16 -10.98
CA ALA A 104 -17.24 38.02 -10.02
C ALA A 104 -16.00 37.32 -10.62
N LYS A 105 -16.05 36.91 -11.89
CA LYS A 105 -14.97 36.22 -12.61
C LYS A 105 -14.46 34.99 -11.84
N LEU A 106 -15.39 34.19 -11.33
CA LEU A 106 -15.10 32.91 -10.70
C LEU A 106 -15.30 31.77 -11.70
N CYS A 107 -14.64 30.64 -11.43
CA CYS A 107 -14.82 29.39 -12.16
C CYS A 107 -15.82 28.51 -11.40
N THR A 108 -16.79 27.92 -12.10
CA THR A 108 -17.64 26.88 -11.50
C THR A 108 -16.90 25.54 -11.45
N LEU A 109 -16.89 24.94 -10.26
CA LEU A 109 -16.35 23.61 -10.00
C LEU A 109 -17.43 22.72 -9.35
N ILE A 110 -17.74 21.58 -9.95
CA ILE A 110 -18.60 20.56 -9.31
C ILE A 110 -17.74 19.34 -9.00
N VAL A 111 -17.74 18.91 -7.74
CA VAL A 111 -17.04 17.70 -7.30
C VAL A 111 -18.08 16.71 -6.80
N SER A 112 -18.06 15.50 -7.37
CA SER A 112 -18.86 14.35 -6.97
C SER A 112 -17.93 13.24 -6.49
N LEU A 113 -18.10 12.81 -5.25
CA LEU A 113 -17.38 11.69 -4.65
C LEU A 113 -18.36 10.55 -4.40
N ILE A 114 -18.17 9.41 -5.06
CA ILE A 114 -19.03 8.22 -4.94
C ILE A 114 -18.26 7.03 -4.36
N GLN A 115 -18.80 6.37 -3.35
CA GLN A 115 -18.26 5.10 -2.84
C GLN A 115 -18.79 3.90 -3.63
N LYS A 116 -17.89 3.00 -4.03
CA LYS A 116 -18.18 1.82 -4.88
C LYS A 116 -18.61 0.61 -4.04
N ASN A 117 -19.23 -0.37 -4.71
CA ASN A 117 -19.42 -1.75 -4.23
C ASN A 117 -20.15 -1.93 -2.87
N ARG A 118 -20.83 -0.91 -2.34
CA ARG A 118 -21.62 -1.02 -1.09
C ARG A 118 -22.97 -1.73 -1.30
N ARG A 119 -23.61 -1.57 -2.46
CA ARG A 119 -24.92 -2.19 -2.76
C ARG A 119 -24.87 -3.72 -2.74
N SER A 120 -23.84 -4.31 -3.35
CA SER A 120 -23.64 -5.77 -3.39
C SER A 120 -23.32 -6.36 -2.02
N LYS A 121 -22.89 -5.52 -1.06
CA LYS A 121 -22.52 -5.91 0.31
C LYS A 121 -23.60 -5.59 1.35
N ARG A 122 -24.76 -5.03 0.95
CA ARG A 122 -25.85 -4.68 1.88
C ARG A 122 -26.45 -5.91 2.56
N ASN A 123 -26.48 -7.05 1.87
CA ASN A 123 -26.88 -8.35 2.44
C ASN A 123 -25.94 -8.85 3.56
N LYS A 124 -24.72 -8.29 3.66
CA LYS A 124 -23.75 -8.54 4.73
C LYS A 124 -23.81 -7.49 5.85
N GLY A 125 -24.82 -6.61 5.86
CA GLY A 125 -24.96 -5.54 6.85
C GLY A 125 -23.99 -4.36 6.67
N ILE A 126 -23.23 -4.31 5.57
CA ILE A 126 -22.28 -3.24 5.30
C ILE A 126 -23.03 -1.99 4.85
N THR A 127 -22.96 -0.93 5.66
CA THR A 127 -23.53 0.39 5.35
C THR A 127 -22.55 1.24 4.54
N CYS A 128 -23.07 2.36 4.03
CA CYS A 128 -22.23 3.41 3.47
C CYS A 128 -21.31 3.96 4.58
N LEU A 129 -20.09 4.33 4.19
CA LEU A 129 -19.19 5.12 5.03
C LEU A 129 -19.64 6.57 5.06
N THR A 130 -19.26 7.30 6.09
CA THR A 130 -19.39 8.75 6.12
C THR A 130 -18.26 9.35 5.31
N ILE A 131 -18.55 9.87 4.12
CA ILE A 131 -17.54 10.36 3.17
C ILE A 131 -17.66 11.85 2.93
N GLY A 132 -16.57 12.47 2.52
CA GLY A 132 -16.49 13.87 2.15
C GLY A 132 -15.16 14.22 1.52
N PHE A 133 -14.98 15.49 1.15
CA PHE A 133 -13.73 15.96 0.58
C PHE A 133 -13.42 17.40 1.01
N ALA A 134 -12.14 17.74 0.97
CA ALA A 134 -11.64 19.09 1.20
C ALA A 134 -10.87 19.58 -0.03
N ILE A 135 -10.94 20.88 -0.29
CA ILE A 135 -10.28 21.54 -1.42
C ILE A 135 -9.35 22.63 -0.86
N TYR A 136 -8.09 22.59 -1.25
CA TYR A 136 -7.08 23.59 -0.89
C TYR A 136 -6.56 24.28 -2.14
N ARG A 137 -6.29 25.58 -2.05
CA ARG A 137 -5.56 26.29 -3.10
C ARG A 137 -4.08 25.95 -2.97
N VAL A 138 -3.42 25.73 -4.09
CA VAL A 138 -1.99 25.37 -4.17
C VAL A 138 -1.28 26.29 -5.14
N GLU A 139 -0.04 26.62 -4.83
CA GLU A 139 0.85 27.34 -5.74
C GLU A 139 1.78 26.35 -6.47
N PRO A 140 2.36 26.72 -7.62
CA PRO A 140 3.28 25.85 -8.36
C PRO A 140 4.49 25.39 -7.54
N SER A 141 4.92 26.17 -6.55
CA SER A 141 5.97 25.80 -5.60
C SER A 141 5.59 24.64 -4.69
N ASP A 142 4.32 24.57 -4.26
CA ASP A 142 3.84 23.50 -3.37
C ASP A 142 3.83 22.16 -4.10
N LEU A 143 3.51 22.19 -5.40
CA LEU A 143 3.44 21.01 -6.27
C LEU A 143 4.80 20.42 -6.65
N GLN A 144 5.91 21.03 -6.20
CA GLN A 144 7.25 20.45 -6.36
C GLN A 144 7.43 19.19 -5.50
N ARG A 145 6.78 19.13 -4.33
CA ARG A 145 6.80 17.97 -3.44
C ARG A 145 5.48 17.20 -3.57
N LYS A 146 5.56 15.97 -4.07
CA LYS A 146 4.40 15.09 -4.27
C LYS A 146 4.54 13.78 -3.47
N PRO A 147 3.50 13.37 -2.72
CA PRO A 147 2.28 14.11 -2.39
C PRO A 147 2.56 15.31 -1.48
N LEU A 148 1.57 16.20 -1.30
CA LEU A 148 1.70 17.33 -0.39
C LEU A 148 1.88 16.83 1.04
N PRO A 149 2.84 17.38 1.80
CA PRO A 149 3.20 16.85 3.11
C PRO A 149 2.25 17.38 4.20
N ARG A 150 2.36 16.80 5.40
CA ARG A 150 1.54 17.17 6.56
C ARG A 150 1.58 18.67 6.86
N GLU A 151 2.75 19.30 6.76
CA GLU A 151 2.94 20.71 7.11
C GLU A 151 2.07 21.63 6.24
N PHE A 152 1.83 21.25 4.98
CA PHE A 152 0.97 22.01 4.09
C PHE A 152 -0.46 22.11 4.64
N PHE A 153 -1.03 20.98 5.07
CA PHE A 153 -2.42 20.94 5.54
C PHE A 153 -2.61 21.53 6.94
N THR A 154 -1.55 21.63 7.74
CA THR A 154 -1.59 22.31 9.03
C THR A 154 -1.48 23.82 8.89
N SER A 155 -0.73 24.32 7.91
CA SER A 155 -0.55 25.76 7.69
C SER A 155 -1.62 26.40 6.79
N HIS A 156 -2.26 25.63 5.90
CA HIS A 156 -3.23 26.15 4.94
C HIS A 156 -4.68 25.90 5.36
N LEU A 157 -5.53 26.89 5.12
CA LEU A 157 -6.98 26.75 5.27
C LEU A 157 -7.60 26.16 4.00
N SER A 158 -8.63 25.33 4.17
CA SER A 158 -9.40 24.80 3.05
C SER A 158 -10.12 25.94 2.32
N ALA A 159 -9.95 26.03 1.00
CA ALA A 159 -10.69 26.96 0.15
C ALA A 159 -12.18 26.58 0.08
N ALA A 160 -12.46 25.27 0.07
CA ALA A 160 -13.81 24.72 0.11
C ALA A 160 -13.81 23.32 0.72
N LYS A 161 -14.97 22.84 1.14
CA LYS A 161 -15.15 21.47 1.66
C LYS A 161 -16.59 21.02 1.49
N SER A 162 -16.79 19.71 1.39
CA SER A 162 -18.13 19.13 1.53
C SER A 162 -18.49 18.93 3.00
N THR A 163 -19.78 18.78 3.26
CA THR A 163 -20.23 18.14 4.51
C THR A 163 -19.95 16.64 4.41
N PHE A 164 -19.54 16.05 5.53
CA PHE A 164 -19.38 14.61 5.63
C PHE A 164 -20.75 13.98 5.86
N ILE A 165 -21.15 13.07 4.97
CA ILE A 165 -22.47 12.45 5.03
C ILE A 165 -22.38 10.96 4.72
N ASN A 166 -23.19 10.18 5.42
CA ASN A 166 -23.32 8.74 5.22
C ASN A 166 -24.29 8.46 4.05
N LEU A 167 -23.87 8.83 2.84
CA LEU A 167 -24.56 8.53 1.59
C LEU A 167 -23.60 7.92 0.58
N ARG A 168 -24.15 7.27 -0.44
CA ARG A 168 -23.35 6.67 -1.51
C ARG A 168 -22.53 7.71 -2.27
N GLU A 169 -23.06 8.92 -2.40
CA GLU A 169 -22.46 9.99 -3.19
C GLU A 169 -22.60 11.32 -2.47
N VAL A 170 -21.55 12.13 -2.54
CA VAL A 170 -21.51 13.51 -2.05
C VAL A 170 -21.10 14.41 -3.19
N THR A 171 -22.01 15.28 -3.60
CA THR A 171 -21.80 16.21 -4.71
C THR A 171 -21.97 17.65 -4.21
N CYS A 172 -20.98 18.50 -4.49
CA CYS A 172 -21.04 19.92 -4.16
C CYS A 172 -20.62 20.75 -5.36
N ARG A 173 -21.30 21.89 -5.54
CA ARG A 173 -20.97 22.93 -6.53
C ARG A 173 -20.31 24.11 -5.82
N PHE A 174 -19.18 24.55 -6.32
CA PHE A 174 -18.39 25.65 -5.81
C PHE A 174 -18.16 26.70 -6.91
N ARG A 175 -17.94 27.94 -6.48
CA ARG A 175 -17.42 29.03 -7.32
C ARG A 175 -16.11 29.47 -6.71
N LEU A 176 -15.01 29.24 -7.41
CA LEU A 176 -13.65 29.48 -6.93
C LEU A 176 -12.90 30.43 -7.87
N PRO A 177 -12.01 31.29 -7.37
CA PRO A 177 -11.15 32.09 -8.24
C PRO A 177 -10.28 31.22 -9.16
N PRO A 178 -9.86 31.72 -10.32
CA PRO A 178 -8.86 31.03 -11.14
C PRO A 178 -7.58 30.72 -10.35
N GLY A 179 -7.04 29.52 -10.56
CA GLY A 179 -5.89 29.00 -9.82
C GLY A 179 -5.81 27.48 -9.81
N SER A 180 -4.78 26.97 -9.16
CA SER A 180 -4.60 25.52 -8.94
C SER A 180 -5.15 25.12 -7.59
N TYR A 181 -5.82 23.97 -7.54
CA TYR A 181 -6.44 23.42 -6.36
C TYR A 181 -6.10 21.94 -6.21
N VAL A 182 -5.96 21.48 -4.96
CA VAL A 182 -5.89 20.05 -4.63
C VAL A 182 -7.16 19.63 -3.91
N ILE A 183 -7.72 18.50 -4.33
CA ILE A 183 -8.92 17.87 -3.79
C ILE A 183 -8.50 16.61 -3.04
N ILE A 184 -8.93 16.51 -1.79
CA ILE A 184 -8.61 15.41 -0.88
C ILE A 184 -9.91 14.67 -0.51
N PRO A 185 -10.28 13.60 -1.24
CA PRO A 185 -11.38 12.72 -0.83
C PRO A 185 -10.99 11.84 0.36
N SER A 186 -11.85 11.78 1.36
CA SER A 186 -11.60 11.04 2.60
C SER A 186 -12.89 10.49 3.21
N THR A 187 -12.73 9.46 4.03
CA THR A 187 -13.73 9.06 5.02
C THR A 187 -13.68 10.01 6.22
N PHE A 188 -14.74 10.00 7.04
CA PHE A 188 -14.76 10.84 8.24
C PHE A 188 -13.73 10.35 9.26
N GLU A 189 -13.81 9.07 9.59
CA GLU A 189 -12.86 8.39 10.48
C GLU A 189 -11.67 7.84 9.71
N PRO A 190 -10.46 7.81 10.30
CA PRO A 190 -9.32 7.11 9.71
C PRO A 190 -9.56 5.60 9.72
N ASN A 191 -8.74 4.87 8.95
CA ASN A 191 -8.76 3.40 8.90
C ASN A 191 -10.06 2.77 8.36
N GLU A 192 -10.97 3.56 7.78
CA GLU A 192 -12.13 3.04 7.08
C GLU A 192 -11.78 2.66 5.63
N GLU A 193 -11.89 1.37 5.30
CA GLU A 193 -11.59 0.87 3.96
C GLU A 193 -12.73 1.08 2.98
N GLY A 194 -12.41 1.50 1.76
CA GLY A 194 -13.39 1.59 0.69
C GLY A 194 -12.83 2.05 -0.64
N GLU A 195 -13.42 1.55 -1.72
CA GLU A 195 -13.19 2.04 -3.06
C GLU A 195 -14.09 3.24 -3.36
N PHE A 196 -13.59 4.21 -4.11
CA PHE A 196 -14.34 5.38 -4.55
C PHE A 196 -14.08 5.74 -6.02
N MET A 197 -14.92 6.62 -6.53
CA MET A 197 -14.67 7.36 -7.77
C MET A 197 -14.93 8.83 -7.48
N ILE A 198 -14.01 9.68 -7.92
CA ILE A 198 -14.18 11.13 -7.88
C ILE A 198 -14.39 11.63 -9.29
N ARG A 199 -15.43 12.46 -9.47
CA ARG A 199 -15.75 13.12 -10.72
C ARG A 199 -15.73 14.62 -10.51
N VAL A 200 -15.05 15.31 -11.41
CA VAL A 200 -14.93 16.76 -11.36
C VAL A 200 -15.42 17.32 -12.67
N PHE A 201 -16.34 18.28 -12.57
CA PHE A 201 -16.91 18.99 -13.71
C PHE A 201 -16.51 20.46 -13.63
N SER A 202 -15.98 20.97 -14.74
CA SER A 202 -15.53 22.35 -14.92
C SER A 202 -15.88 22.80 -16.33
N GLU A 203 -16.13 24.09 -16.53
CA GLU A 203 -16.35 24.66 -17.87
C GLU A 203 -15.05 24.76 -18.67
N CYS A 204 -13.89 24.81 -18.00
CA CYS A 204 -12.59 24.88 -18.65
C CYS A 204 -11.63 23.76 -18.24
N ALA A 205 -11.04 23.17 -19.30
CA ALA A 205 -10.00 22.15 -19.41
C ALA A 205 -9.96 20.97 -18.42
N ALA A 206 -9.89 19.76 -18.98
CA ALA A 206 -9.75 18.48 -18.29
C ALA A 206 -8.31 18.22 -17.79
N ASN A 207 -7.76 19.13 -16.99
CA ASN A 207 -6.37 19.09 -16.53
C ASN A 207 -6.23 18.55 -15.11
N MET A 208 -7.15 17.69 -14.67
CA MET A 208 -7.05 17.04 -13.37
C MET A 208 -6.00 15.92 -13.43
N GLN A 209 -5.12 15.86 -12.43
CA GLN A 209 -4.05 14.86 -12.32
C GLN A 209 -3.96 14.35 -10.88
N GLU A 210 -3.53 13.10 -10.71
CA GLU A 210 -3.21 12.58 -9.39
C GLU A 210 -1.91 13.24 -8.88
N ASN A 211 -1.94 13.75 -7.65
CA ASN A 211 -0.81 14.38 -6.99
C ASN A 211 -0.11 13.39 -6.08
N ASP A 212 0.66 12.52 -6.71
CA ASP A 212 1.35 11.42 -6.05
C ASP A 212 2.81 11.31 -6.51
N SER A 213 3.60 10.49 -5.82
CA SER A 213 4.99 10.26 -6.17
C SER A 213 5.10 9.54 -7.52
N ALA A 214 6.02 10.00 -8.36
CA ALA A 214 6.37 9.30 -9.58
C ALA A 214 7.07 7.97 -9.24
N ILE A 215 6.77 6.94 -10.02
CA ILE A 215 7.45 5.65 -9.92
C ILE A 215 8.89 5.84 -10.39
N GLY A 216 9.85 5.43 -9.60
CA GLY A 216 11.25 5.62 -9.92
C GLY A 216 12.20 4.86 -9.01
N VAL A 217 13.42 4.72 -9.49
CA VAL A 217 14.56 4.26 -8.70
C VAL A 217 15.44 5.48 -8.47
N GLY A 218 15.42 6.02 -7.26
CA GLY A 218 16.37 7.03 -6.84
C GLY A 218 17.77 6.43 -6.70
N THR A 219 18.79 7.29 -6.62
CA THR A 219 20.05 6.86 -5.99
C THR A 219 19.69 6.50 -4.55
N PRO A 220 20.06 5.30 -4.04
CA PRO A 220 20.02 5.06 -2.60
C PRO A 220 20.64 6.29 -1.93
N THR A 221 20.02 6.82 -0.87
CA THR A 221 20.70 7.84 -0.07
C THR A 221 22.09 7.27 0.23
N ASP A 222 23.14 8.03 -0.09
CA ASP A 222 24.55 7.61 0.00
C ASP A 222 24.88 7.16 1.44
N VAL A 223 24.48 5.95 1.78
CA VAL A 223 25.13 5.12 2.77
C VAL A 223 26.11 4.33 1.91
N ASP A 224 27.36 4.75 1.93
CA ASP A 224 28.47 4.01 1.36
C ASP A 224 28.45 2.58 1.93
N THR A 225 28.01 1.62 1.11
CA THR A 225 27.90 0.20 1.50
C THR A 225 28.61 -0.69 0.49
N GLY A 226 29.85 -0.35 0.13
CA GLY A 226 30.76 -1.38 -0.36
C GLY A 226 30.89 -2.46 0.72
N VAL A 227 30.29 -3.63 0.51
CA VAL A 227 30.54 -4.81 1.34
C VAL A 227 32.05 -5.00 1.38
N THR A 228 32.66 -4.80 2.54
CA THR A 228 34.11 -4.86 2.70
C THR A 228 34.62 -6.26 2.33
N ASP A 229 35.88 -6.38 1.93
CA ASP A 229 36.44 -7.69 1.57
C ASP A 229 36.37 -8.69 2.75
N ALA A 230 36.43 -8.21 3.99
CA ALA A 230 36.24 -9.02 5.19
C ALA A 230 34.81 -9.56 5.33
N GLN A 231 33.81 -8.74 4.96
CA GLN A 231 32.40 -9.13 4.92
C GLN A 231 32.14 -10.12 3.78
N ARG A 232 32.71 -9.88 2.59
CA ARG A 232 32.64 -10.82 1.46
C ARG A 232 33.24 -12.18 1.81
N ALA A 233 34.43 -12.21 2.42
CA ALA A 233 35.08 -13.44 2.88
C ALA A 233 34.30 -14.19 3.98
N THR A 234 33.44 -13.48 4.72
CA THR A 234 32.54 -14.10 5.70
C THR A 234 31.36 -14.75 5.00
N MET A 235 30.77 -14.07 4.02
CA MET A 235 29.68 -14.60 3.17
C MET A 235 30.14 -15.81 2.35
N GLU A 236 31.39 -15.80 1.86
CA GLU A 236 32.01 -16.94 1.16
C GLU A 236 32.12 -18.18 2.05
N ARG A 237 32.57 -18.00 3.30
CA ARG A 237 32.68 -19.13 4.25
C ARG A 237 31.31 -19.74 4.54
N LEU A 238 30.29 -18.90 4.67
CA LEU A 238 28.92 -19.34 4.88
C LEU A 238 28.35 -20.05 3.66
N PHE A 239 28.63 -19.53 2.47
CA PHE A 239 28.25 -20.18 1.22
C PHE A 239 28.83 -21.59 1.14
N ILE A 240 30.14 -21.75 1.35
CA ILE A 240 30.80 -23.06 1.27
C ILE A 240 30.21 -24.08 2.24
N GLU A 241 29.79 -23.64 3.43
CA GLU A 241 29.22 -24.54 4.44
C GLU A 241 27.76 -24.92 4.15
N VAL A 242 27.04 -24.07 3.44
CA VAL A 242 25.60 -24.23 3.15
C VAL A 242 25.37 -24.90 1.80
N ALA A 243 26.18 -24.58 0.79
CA ALA A 243 26.02 -24.97 -0.61
C ALA A 243 26.38 -26.43 -0.92
N GLY A 244 26.39 -27.30 0.09
CA GLY A 244 26.57 -28.74 -0.07
C GLY A 244 27.79 -29.19 -0.90
N GLU A 245 27.64 -30.33 -1.57
CA GLU A 245 28.65 -30.90 -2.50
C GLU A 245 28.52 -30.34 -3.93
N ASP A 246 27.36 -29.75 -4.25
CA ASP A 246 27.02 -29.18 -5.54
C ASP A 246 27.52 -27.73 -5.72
N GLY A 247 27.91 -27.07 -4.63
CA GLY A 247 28.50 -25.72 -4.68
C GLY A 247 27.49 -24.64 -5.07
N GLU A 248 26.20 -24.89 -4.85
CA GLU A 248 25.08 -24.00 -5.11
C GLU A 248 24.12 -24.02 -3.91
N VAL A 249 23.42 -22.91 -3.62
CA VAL A 249 22.48 -22.84 -2.50
C VAL A 249 21.04 -22.93 -2.99
N ASP A 250 20.29 -23.93 -2.52
CA ASP A 250 18.87 -24.08 -2.84
C ASP A 250 17.94 -23.32 -1.86
N TRP A 251 16.63 -23.36 -2.12
CA TRP A 251 15.65 -22.66 -1.27
C TRP A 251 15.54 -23.23 0.15
N MET A 252 15.82 -24.52 0.37
CA MET A 252 15.80 -25.15 1.70
C MET A 252 17.00 -24.71 2.52
N GLU A 253 18.16 -24.70 1.89
CA GLU A 253 19.42 -24.23 2.45
C GLU A 253 19.37 -22.73 2.76
N LEU A 254 18.85 -21.93 1.82
CA LEU A 254 18.59 -20.51 2.06
C LEU A 254 17.62 -20.31 3.23
N LYS A 255 16.53 -21.09 3.31
CA LYS A 255 15.58 -21.02 4.43
C LYS A 255 16.27 -21.31 5.77
N LEU A 256 17.14 -22.31 5.84
CA LEU A 256 17.89 -22.62 7.06
C LEU A 256 18.79 -21.46 7.50
N VAL A 257 19.46 -20.81 6.54
CA VAL A 257 20.26 -19.62 6.80
C VAL A 257 19.36 -18.49 7.32
N LEU A 258 18.29 -18.16 6.63
CA LEU A 258 17.42 -17.04 6.98
C LEU A 258 16.70 -17.25 8.31
N ASP A 259 16.05 -18.40 8.51
CA ASP A 259 15.30 -18.70 9.75
C ASP A 259 16.17 -18.59 11.00
N ARG A 260 17.43 -19.00 10.89
CA ARG A 260 18.35 -18.94 12.01
C ARG A 260 18.98 -17.55 12.15
N CYS A 261 19.30 -16.84 11.07
CA CYS A 261 19.88 -15.48 11.14
C CYS A 261 18.92 -14.46 11.73
N PHE A 262 17.66 -14.59 11.35
CA PHE A 262 16.59 -13.68 11.71
C PHE A 262 15.74 -14.22 12.85
N ARG A 263 16.14 -15.33 13.48
CA ARG A 263 15.36 -15.97 14.55
C ARG A 263 14.94 -15.00 15.64
N GLU A 264 15.81 -14.09 16.06
CA GLU A 264 15.46 -13.10 17.08
C GLU A 264 14.51 -12.01 16.57
N ASP A 265 14.69 -11.52 15.34
CA ASP A 265 13.83 -10.51 14.73
C ASP A 265 12.43 -11.11 14.45
N ILE A 266 12.38 -12.36 13.98
CA ILE A 266 11.17 -13.17 13.76
C ILE A 266 10.50 -13.55 15.10
N VAL A 267 11.27 -13.92 16.13
CA VAL A 267 10.72 -14.25 17.46
C VAL A 267 10.18 -13.01 18.16
N LYS A 268 10.81 -11.84 17.99
CA LYS A 268 10.27 -10.57 18.48
C LYS A 268 8.95 -10.22 17.79
N ALA A 269 8.89 -10.33 16.46
CA ALA A 269 7.66 -10.16 15.70
C ALA A 269 6.55 -11.15 16.17
N SER A 270 6.91 -12.41 16.39
CA SER A 270 5.96 -13.47 16.81
C SER A 270 5.61 -13.49 18.30
N ARG A 271 6.22 -12.67 19.18
CA ARG A 271 5.72 -12.49 20.55
C ARG A 271 4.34 -11.79 20.60
N GLY A 272 3.84 -11.32 19.46
CA GLY A 272 2.46 -10.89 19.25
C GLY A 272 1.53 -11.94 18.61
N ILE A 273 1.81 -13.25 18.67
CA ILE A 273 0.94 -14.29 18.07
C ILE A 273 -0.46 -14.27 18.71
N SER A 274 -1.44 -13.81 17.94
CA SER A 274 -2.83 -14.22 18.06
C SER A 274 -3.17 -15.12 16.88
N ARG A 275 -3.20 -16.44 17.12
CA ARG A 275 -4.06 -17.50 16.55
C ARG A 275 -4.46 -17.53 15.06
N THR A 276 -3.93 -16.72 14.14
CA THR A 276 -4.45 -16.66 12.76
C THR A 276 -3.95 -17.78 11.84
N TYR A 277 -2.81 -18.43 12.15
CA TYR A 277 -2.29 -19.54 11.33
C TYR A 277 -2.73 -20.95 11.79
N GLN A 278 -3.47 -21.09 12.90
CA GLN A 278 -3.92 -22.41 13.38
C GLN A 278 -5.31 -22.84 12.91
N SER A 279 -6.06 -22.01 12.19
CA SER A 279 -7.46 -22.30 11.87
C SER A 279 -7.69 -22.87 10.46
N THR A 280 -7.01 -23.95 10.10
CA THR A 280 -7.50 -24.87 9.05
C THR A 280 -7.09 -26.32 9.35
N ARG A 281 -7.77 -26.95 10.31
CA ARG A 281 -8.09 -28.40 10.24
C ARG A 281 -9.12 -28.79 11.31
N THR A 282 -10.33 -29.10 10.85
CA THR A 282 -11.47 -29.60 11.63
C THR A 282 -11.41 -31.14 11.79
N THR A 283 -11.33 -31.60 13.06
CA THR A 283 -11.97 -32.78 13.72
C THR A 283 -11.67 -34.23 13.27
N PRO A 284 -11.96 -35.30 14.08
CA PRO A 284 -12.33 -35.36 15.52
C PRO A 284 -11.58 -36.42 16.40
N LEU A 285 -11.63 -36.18 17.73
CA LEU A 285 -11.70 -37.14 18.86
C LEU A 285 -10.66 -38.28 18.98
N GLU A 286 -9.78 -38.20 20.00
CA GLU A 286 -9.49 -39.35 20.84
C GLU A 286 -9.01 -39.00 22.26
N LYS A 287 -9.30 -39.91 23.18
CA LYS A 287 -9.46 -39.73 24.63
C LYS A 287 -8.16 -39.47 25.39
N GLN A 288 -8.32 -38.71 26.47
CA GLN A 288 -7.42 -38.64 27.61
C GLN A 288 -7.01 -40.03 28.11
N GLN A 289 -5.70 -40.24 28.31
CA GLN A 289 -5.21 -40.99 29.45
C GLN A 289 -3.86 -40.43 29.91
N SER A 290 -3.88 -40.02 31.18
CA SER A 290 -2.76 -39.58 32.00
C SER A 290 -1.81 -40.73 32.31
N VAL A 291 -0.50 -40.53 32.14
CA VAL A 291 0.51 -41.18 33.00
C VAL A 291 1.64 -40.18 33.25
N ALA A 292 1.84 -39.86 34.52
CA ALA A 292 3.00 -39.16 35.03
C ALA A 292 4.24 -40.06 34.91
N GLY A 293 5.31 -39.54 34.33
CA GLY A 293 6.61 -40.21 34.22
C GLY A 293 7.72 -39.18 34.20
N THR A 294 8.35 -39.01 35.35
CA THR A 294 9.58 -38.25 35.57
C THR A 294 10.73 -38.77 34.70
N ALA A 295 11.30 -37.91 33.85
CA ALA A 295 12.68 -38.01 33.39
C ALA A 295 13.16 -36.64 32.88
N SER A 296 13.99 -35.98 33.70
CA SER A 296 14.80 -34.86 33.25
C SER A 296 15.89 -35.37 32.30
N ALA A 297 15.71 -35.17 31.01
CA ALA A 297 16.78 -35.32 30.03
C ALA A 297 17.22 -33.92 29.58
N ALA A 298 18.37 -33.49 30.10
CA ALA A 298 19.06 -32.30 29.65
C ALA A 298 19.41 -32.46 28.17
N ILE A 299 18.85 -31.59 27.33
CA ILE A 299 19.12 -31.53 25.89
C ILE A 299 20.51 -30.91 25.74
N SER A 300 21.51 -31.76 25.47
CA SER A 300 22.90 -31.36 25.29
C SER A 300 23.14 -30.80 23.89
N GLN A 301 23.46 -29.50 23.86
CA GLN A 301 23.93 -28.74 22.69
C GLN A 301 25.14 -29.42 22.02
N THR A 302 25.15 -29.45 20.68
CA THR A 302 26.07 -30.24 19.85
C THR A 302 27.29 -29.43 19.36
N SER A 303 28.36 -30.10 18.92
CA SER A 303 29.60 -29.48 18.43
C SER A 303 29.45 -28.68 17.13
N LEU A 304 28.44 -29.00 16.30
CA LEU A 304 28.05 -28.19 15.14
C LEU A 304 27.45 -26.86 15.58
N GLU A 305 26.73 -26.81 16.71
CA GLU A 305 26.25 -25.54 17.27
C GLU A 305 27.39 -24.66 17.76
N ARG A 306 28.58 -25.17 18.14
CA ARG A 306 29.71 -24.30 18.52
C ARG A 306 30.43 -23.70 17.31
N SER A 307 30.58 -24.46 16.23
CA SER A 307 31.14 -23.96 14.96
C SER A 307 30.15 -22.99 14.30
N LEU A 308 28.89 -23.40 14.19
CA LEU A 308 27.82 -22.60 13.62
C LEU A 308 27.44 -21.43 14.50
N CYS A 309 27.41 -21.49 15.84
CA CYS A 309 27.11 -20.30 16.69
C CYS A 309 28.17 -19.21 16.55
N GLY A 310 29.45 -19.58 16.44
CA GLY A 310 30.53 -18.63 16.18
C GLY A 310 30.33 -17.93 14.84
N MET A 311 30.05 -18.70 13.78
CA MET A 311 29.75 -18.15 12.46
C MET A 311 28.41 -17.41 12.42
N TRP A 312 27.43 -17.81 13.22
CA TRP A 312 26.13 -17.15 13.37
C TRP A 312 26.27 -15.79 14.00
N SER A 313 27.04 -15.70 15.07
CA SER A 313 27.37 -14.41 15.68
C SER A 313 28.09 -13.51 14.67
N THR A 314 28.96 -14.10 13.85
CA THR A 314 29.66 -13.38 12.78
C THR A 314 28.69 -12.89 11.70
N LEU A 315 27.67 -13.68 11.34
CA LEU A 315 26.65 -13.35 10.35
C LEU A 315 25.64 -12.32 10.89
N GLN A 316 25.26 -12.42 12.16
CA GLN A 316 24.45 -11.41 12.84
C GLN A 316 25.21 -10.08 13.00
N ASN A 317 26.52 -10.15 13.26
CA ASN A 317 27.38 -8.96 13.29
C ASN A 317 27.54 -8.39 11.88
N LEU A 318 27.76 -9.22 10.85
CA LEU A 318 27.77 -8.80 9.45
C LEU A 318 26.49 -8.05 9.07
N PHE A 319 25.33 -8.63 9.40
CA PHE A 319 24.04 -7.96 9.16
C PHE A 319 23.90 -6.66 9.94
N ARG A 320 24.46 -6.56 11.14
CA ARG A 320 24.45 -5.35 11.97
C ARG A 320 25.38 -4.26 11.44
N ASP A 321 26.56 -4.66 10.99
CA ASP A 321 27.59 -3.78 10.45
C ASP A 321 27.14 -3.20 9.09
N ILE A 322 26.58 -4.05 8.21
CA ILE A 322 26.02 -3.58 6.92
C ILE A 322 24.77 -2.72 7.13
N ALA A 323 23.94 -3.02 8.13
CA ALA A 323 22.74 -2.26 8.45
C ALA A 323 23.01 -0.94 9.22
N GLY A 324 24.28 -0.59 9.49
CA GLY A 324 24.66 0.68 10.13
C GLY A 324 24.47 0.73 11.65
N GLY A 325 24.67 -0.38 12.36
CA GLY A 325 24.55 -0.44 13.83
C GLY A 325 25.52 0.47 14.60
N ASP A 326 25.02 1.01 15.71
CA ASP A 326 25.60 2.01 16.63
C ASP A 326 27.11 1.89 16.94
N ASN A 327 27.81 3.03 16.90
CA ASN A 327 29.22 3.19 17.27
C ASN A 327 29.40 3.05 18.80
N SER A 328 29.50 1.82 19.30
CA SER A 328 30.16 1.57 20.59
C SER A 328 30.99 0.28 20.54
N PRO A 329 32.30 0.35 20.82
CA PRO A 329 33.18 -0.82 20.74
C PRO A 329 32.83 -1.82 21.85
N PRO A 330 32.94 -3.14 21.58
CA PRO A 330 32.77 -4.13 22.63
C PRO A 330 33.92 -4.01 23.63
N ALA A 331 33.59 -3.62 24.86
CA ALA A 331 34.50 -3.70 25.98
C ALA A 331 34.90 -5.17 26.21
N ALA A 332 36.23 -5.39 26.17
CA ALA A 332 36.99 -6.60 26.48
C ALA A 332 36.26 -7.78 27.14
N ALA A 333 36.33 -8.95 26.48
CA ALA A 333 36.19 -10.25 27.13
C ALA A 333 37.41 -11.12 26.79
N ASN A 334 38.41 -11.07 27.67
CA ASN A 334 39.47 -12.07 27.79
C ASN A 334 38.84 -13.40 28.26
N GLY A 335 39.29 -14.53 27.68
CA GLY A 335 39.24 -15.81 28.39
C GLY A 335 38.76 -17.02 27.57
N GLU A 336 39.72 -17.91 27.33
CA GLU A 336 39.58 -19.37 27.22
C GLU A 336 39.25 -20.01 25.86
N ARG A 337 40.29 -20.71 25.35
CA ARG A 337 40.35 -21.54 24.15
C ARG A 337 40.94 -22.90 24.56
N ARG A 338 40.15 -23.98 24.54
CA ARG A 338 40.47 -25.44 24.47
C ARG A 338 39.19 -26.21 24.89
N GLU A 339 38.81 -27.38 24.39
CA GLU A 339 39.57 -28.59 24.06
C GLU A 339 38.73 -29.54 23.17
N LEU A 340 39.38 -30.55 22.59
CA LEU A 340 39.05 -31.30 21.37
C LEU A 340 38.57 -32.76 21.65
N MET A 341 37.50 -33.18 20.95
CA MET A 341 37.14 -34.56 20.48
C MET A 341 36.95 -35.75 21.46
N ARG A 342 35.81 -36.45 21.31
CA ARG A 342 35.74 -37.93 21.17
C ARG A 342 34.35 -38.40 20.65
N SER A 343 34.41 -39.24 19.59
CA SER A 343 33.52 -40.31 19.05
C SER A 343 32.04 -40.41 19.53
N GLU A 344 31.02 -40.83 18.77
CA GLU A 344 30.80 -41.39 17.42
C GLU A 344 29.27 -41.42 17.16
N ASN A 345 28.88 -41.53 15.87
CA ASN A 345 27.55 -41.82 15.28
C ASN A 345 26.61 -40.63 14.91
N VAL A 346 26.27 -40.59 13.61
CA VAL A 346 25.69 -39.47 12.85
C VAL A 346 24.25 -39.81 12.39
N THR A 347 23.31 -38.86 12.48
CA THR A 347 22.07 -38.84 11.69
C THR A 347 21.78 -37.44 11.16
N GLN A 348 21.37 -37.34 9.88
CA GLN A 348 21.13 -36.11 9.11
C GLN A 348 19.90 -35.33 9.62
N VAL A 349 20.01 -34.00 9.72
CA VAL A 349 18.93 -33.10 10.21
C VAL A 349 18.16 -32.53 9.02
N HIS A 350 16.88 -32.90 8.87
CA HIS A 350 15.97 -32.32 7.87
C HIS A 350 15.31 -31.04 8.40
N ALA A 351 15.16 -30.02 7.54
CA ALA A 351 14.41 -28.81 7.84
C ALA A 351 12.90 -29.11 7.97
N ASP A 352 12.30 -28.79 9.12
CA ASP A 352 10.87 -28.95 9.34
C ASP A 352 10.08 -27.83 8.62
N PRO A 353 9.19 -28.15 7.66
CA PRO A 353 8.38 -27.17 6.93
C PRO A 353 7.40 -26.36 7.80
N SER A 354 7.22 -26.70 9.07
CA SER A 354 6.23 -26.11 9.97
C SER A 354 6.78 -25.04 10.94
N ASN A 355 8.05 -24.66 10.82
CA ASN A 355 8.72 -23.69 11.69
C ASN A 355 8.31 -22.22 11.37
N PRO A 356 8.15 -21.32 12.36
CA PRO A 356 7.59 -19.97 12.19
C PRO A 356 8.61 -18.95 11.64
N GLY A 357 9.44 -19.37 10.68
CA GLY A 357 10.41 -18.53 9.99
C GLY A 357 9.92 -18.09 8.61
N PHE A 358 10.84 -17.69 7.72
CA PHE A 358 10.52 -17.30 6.36
C PHE A 358 9.69 -18.37 5.66
N SER A 359 8.60 -17.98 4.99
CA SER A 359 7.79 -18.96 4.28
C SER A 359 8.60 -19.67 3.19
N LYS A 360 8.27 -20.93 2.92
CA LYS A 360 8.87 -21.69 1.82
C LYS A 360 8.77 -20.96 0.48
N ASP A 361 7.64 -20.30 0.24
CA ASP A 361 7.40 -19.58 -1.00
C ASP A 361 8.21 -18.28 -1.07
N ALA A 362 8.44 -17.60 0.07
CA ALA A 362 9.35 -16.47 0.15
C ALA A 362 10.79 -16.87 -0.23
N CYS A 363 11.31 -17.97 0.34
CA CYS A 363 12.65 -18.45 0.02
C CYS A 363 12.79 -18.85 -1.46
N ARG A 364 11.79 -19.54 -2.02
CA ARG A 364 11.76 -19.88 -3.45
C ARG A 364 11.73 -18.65 -4.36
N SER A 365 10.91 -17.67 -4.01
CA SER A 365 10.84 -16.41 -4.76
C SER A 365 12.17 -15.68 -4.67
N MET A 366 12.82 -15.61 -3.49
CA MET A 366 14.14 -14.99 -3.34
C MET A 366 15.22 -15.65 -4.19
N VAL A 367 15.24 -16.99 -4.28
CA VAL A 367 16.16 -17.72 -5.18
C VAL A 367 15.86 -17.35 -6.63
N ALA A 368 14.62 -17.52 -7.08
CA ALA A 368 14.23 -17.25 -8.48
C ALA A 368 14.47 -15.79 -8.91
N MET A 369 14.43 -14.84 -7.96
CA MET A 369 14.64 -13.42 -8.22
C MET A 369 16.09 -12.99 -8.45
N LEU A 370 17.04 -13.81 -8.04
CA LEU A 370 18.48 -13.53 -8.08
C LEU A 370 19.29 -14.58 -8.84
N ASP A 371 18.64 -15.69 -9.18
CA ASP A 371 19.12 -16.70 -10.12
C ASP A 371 19.13 -16.11 -11.55
N GLU A 372 20.28 -15.55 -11.92
CA GLU A 372 20.50 -14.93 -13.24
C GLU A 372 20.79 -15.98 -14.32
N ASP A 373 21.30 -17.15 -13.92
CA ASP A 373 21.69 -18.24 -14.82
C ASP A 373 20.57 -19.28 -15.07
N GLY A 374 19.48 -19.23 -14.30
CA GLY A 374 18.32 -20.11 -14.41
C GLY A 374 18.56 -21.52 -13.87
N SER A 375 19.57 -21.70 -13.01
CA SER A 375 19.93 -22.97 -12.40
C SER A 375 18.86 -23.51 -11.44
N GLY A 376 18.00 -22.63 -10.89
CA GLY A 376 17.09 -22.95 -9.79
C GLY A 376 17.74 -22.88 -8.42
N LYS A 377 19.01 -22.44 -8.35
CA LYS A 377 19.81 -22.29 -7.14
C LYS A 377 20.62 -21.00 -7.21
N LEU A 378 21.38 -20.71 -6.15
CA LEU A 378 22.21 -19.51 -6.08
C LEU A 378 23.68 -19.91 -6.10
N GLY A 379 24.43 -19.36 -7.06
CA GLY A 379 25.88 -19.35 -7.03
C GLY A 379 26.43 -18.37 -5.99
N LEU A 380 27.75 -18.40 -5.77
CA LEU A 380 28.39 -17.58 -4.73
C LEU A 380 28.13 -16.07 -4.92
N ALA A 381 28.24 -15.57 -6.16
CA ALA A 381 28.05 -14.15 -6.45
C ALA A 381 26.60 -13.70 -6.21
N GLU A 382 25.62 -14.53 -6.61
CA GLU A 382 24.19 -14.27 -6.43
C GLU A 382 23.81 -14.32 -4.95
N PHE A 383 24.36 -15.29 -4.22
CA PHE A 383 24.17 -15.41 -2.77
C PHE A 383 24.74 -14.22 -2.01
N GLN A 384 25.94 -13.74 -2.39
CA GLN A 384 26.53 -12.53 -1.80
C GLN A 384 25.67 -11.29 -2.04
N LYS A 385 25.17 -11.12 -3.27
CA LYS A 385 24.26 -10.03 -3.64
C LYS A 385 22.99 -10.08 -2.78
N LEU A 386 22.34 -11.24 -2.72
CA LEU A 386 21.13 -11.46 -1.91
C LEU A 386 21.33 -11.06 -0.44
N LEU A 387 22.37 -11.57 0.21
CA LEU A 387 22.61 -11.31 1.63
C LEU A 387 22.94 -9.82 1.89
N ALA A 388 23.70 -9.17 1.02
CA ALA A 388 23.99 -7.74 1.14
C ALA A 388 22.69 -6.91 1.06
N ASP A 389 21.79 -7.30 0.18
CA ASP A 389 20.53 -6.60 0.02
C ASP A 389 19.54 -6.86 1.16
N ILE A 390 19.43 -8.10 1.63
CA ILE A 390 18.67 -8.44 2.84
C ILE A 390 19.21 -7.63 4.03
N ALA A 391 20.52 -7.47 4.15
CA ALA A 391 21.14 -6.69 5.22
C ALA A 391 20.71 -5.23 5.19
N ARG A 392 20.74 -4.61 4.00
CA ARG A 392 20.30 -3.23 3.79
C ARG A 392 18.83 -3.08 4.15
N TRP A 393 17.96 -3.95 3.63
CA TRP A 393 16.52 -3.88 3.95
C TRP A 393 16.21 -4.16 5.41
N LYS A 394 17.00 -5.00 6.09
CA LYS A 394 16.91 -5.18 7.54
C LYS A 394 17.22 -3.87 8.27
N GLY A 395 18.26 -3.13 7.85
CA GLY A 395 18.60 -1.83 8.41
C GLY A 395 17.46 -0.82 8.23
N VAL A 396 16.91 -0.74 7.01
CA VAL A 396 15.74 0.08 6.72
C VAL A 396 14.57 -0.33 7.61
N PHE A 397 14.25 -1.62 7.71
CA PHE A 397 13.15 -2.09 8.54
C PHE A 397 13.29 -1.62 10.00
N LYS A 398 14.49 -1.77 10.58
CA LYS A 398 14.76 -1.33 11.97
C LYS A 398 14.71 0.18 12.16
N GLN A 399 15.03 0.95 11.13
CA GLN A 399 14.94 2.40 11.18
C GLN A 399 13.48 2.87 11.24
N TYR A 400 12.58 2.16 10.55
CA TYR A 400 11.17 2.53 10.45
C TYR A 400 10.28 1.85 11.49
N ASP A 401 10.65 0.67 12.00
CA ASP A 401 10.04 -0.02 13.15
C ASP A 401 10.45 0.66 14.48
N SER A 402 10.09 1.94 14.63
CA SER A 402 10.50 2.79 15.76
C SER A 402 9.95 2.32 17.10
N ASP A 403 8.82 1.61 17.08
CA ASP A 403 8.18 1.04 18.26
C ASP A 403 8.64 -0.40 18.58
N GLN A 404 9.54 -0.96 17.75
CA GLN A 404 10.02 -2.34 17.83
C GLN A 404 8.87 -3.36 17.89
N SER A 405 7.74 -3.04 17.26
CA SER A 405 6.58 -3.91 17.15
C SER A 405 6.88 -5.15 16.32
N GLY A 406 7.93 -5.10 15.49
CA GLY A 406 8.25 -6.14 14.53
C GLY A 406 7.31 -6.14 13.33
N ARG A 407 6.60 -5.02 13.11
CA ARG A 407 5.65 -4.81 12.02
C ARG A 407 5.89 -3.45 11.40
N ILE A 408 5.59 -3.33 10.12
CA ILE A 408 5.63 -2.06 9.39
C ILE A 408 4.22 -1.69 8.96
N SER A 409 3.79 -0.50 9.36
CA SER A 409 2.58 0.10 8.84
C SER A 409 2.79 0.53 7.37
N PRO A 410 1.72 0.68 6.58
CA PRO A 410 1.88 1.05 5.17
C PRO A 410 2.42 2.48 4.98
N PHE A 411 2.16 3.38 5.95
CA PHE A 411 2.78 4.70 6.01
C PHE A 411 4.32 4.59 6.12
N GLU A 412 4.81 3.69 6.96
CA GLU A 412 6.23 3.37 7.10
C GLU A 412 6.77 2.63 5.88
N LEU A 413 6.00 1.73 5.26
CA LEU A 413 6.40 1.00 4.05
C LEU A 413 6.80 1.97 2.94
N ARG A 414 6.00 3.00 2.70
CA ARG A 414 6.29 3.99 1.67
C ARG A 414 7.61 4.72 1.95
N ALA A 415 7.82 5.15 3.19
CA ALA A 415 9.04 5.83 3.60
C ALA A 415 10.27 4.89 3.56
N ALA A 416 10.10 3.65 3.99
CA ALA A 416 11.11 2.60 3.97
C ALA A 416 11.57 2.29 2.53
N LEU A 417 10.63 2.10 1.61
CA LEU A 417 10.95 1.85 0.20
C LEU A 417 11.63 3.07 -0.44
N GLN A 418 11.19 4.28 -0.10
CA GLN A 418 11.83 5.51 -0.55
C GLN A 418 13.28 5.61 -0.07
N SER A 419 13.56 5.29 1.20
CA SER A 419 14.92 5.25 1.74
C SER A 419 15.77 4.12 1.16
N ALA A 420 15.13 3.00 0.77
CA ALA A 420 15.78 1.93 0.03
C ALA A 420 16.08 2.29 -1.44
N GLY A 421 15.68 3.49 -1.90
CA GLY A 421 15.93 3.99 -3.25
C GLY A 421 14.77 3.74 -4.24
N TYR A 422 13.60 3.29 -3.77
CA TYR A 422 12.43 3.02 -4.62
C TYR A 422 11.30 3.98 -4.30
N THR A 423 10.93 4.84 -5.25
CA THR A 423 9.74 5.69 -5.13
C THR A 423 8.57 5.01 -5.83
N LEU A 424 7.48 4.81 -5.10
CA LEU A 424 6.24 4.18 -5.58
C LEU A 424 5.05 5.12 -5.38
N ASN A 425 4.05 4.97 -6.25
CA ASN A 425 2.76 5.62 -6.09
C ASN A 425 1.84 4.81 -5.14
N ASN A 426 0.79 5.46 -4.65
CA ASN A 426 -0.25 4.90 -3.79
C ASN A 426 -0.90 3.66 -4.40
N HIS A 427 -1.12 3.65 -5.72
CA HIS A 427 -1.70 2.50 -6.40
C HIS A 427 -0.84 1.24 -6.21
N ILE A 428 0.47 1.32 -6.46
CA ILE A 428 1.38 0.19 -6.26
C ILE A 428 1.50 -0.15 -4.77
N ILE A 429 1.62 0.83 -3.89
CA ILE A 429 1.67 0.59 -2.44
C ILE A 429 0.43 -0.18 -1.96
N ASN A 430 -0.76 0.21 -2.42
CA ASN A 430 -2.01 -0.48 -2.08
C ASN A 430 -2.03 -1.92 -2.62
N MET A 431 -1.55 -2.15 -3.85
CA MET A 431 -1.41 -3.50 -4.40
C MET A 431 -0.41 -4.36 -3.60
N LEU A 432 0.67 -3.77 -3.09
CA LEU A 432 1.61 -4.44 -2.19
C LEU A 432 0.93 -4.76 -0.85
N MET A 433 0.13 -3.86 -0.32
CA MET A 433 -0.65 -4.11 0.91
C MET A 433 -1.66 -5.24 0.74
N HIS A 434 -2.33 -5.34 -0.40
CA HIS A 434 -3.22 -6.48 -0.66
C HIS A 434 -2.49 -7.82 -0.76
N ARG A 435 -1.22 -7.81 -1.20
CA ARG A 435 -0.44 -9.02 -1.41
C ARG A 435 0.33 -9.47 -0.16
N TYR A 436 0.92 -8.53 0.57
CA TYR A 436 1.86 -8.77 1.67
C TYR A 436 1.34 -8.25 3.02
N GLY A 437 0.24 -7.50 3.03
CA GLY A 437 -0.38 -7.02 4.25
C GLY A 437 -1.20 -8.08 4.98
N SER A 438 -1.16 -8.02 6.30
CA SER A 438 -2.03 -8.78 7.19
C SER A 438 -3.46 -8.21 7.21
N LYS A 439 -4.38 -8.90 7.89
CA LYS A 439 -5.77 -8.44 8.06
C LYS A 439 -5.87 -7.14 8.85
N GLU A 440 -4.85 -6.89 9.66
CA GLU A 440 -4.70 -5.70 10.50
C GLU A 440 -4.11 -4.52 9.72
N GLY A 441 -3.75 -4.70 8.44
CA GLY A 441 -3.18 -3.65 7.59
C GLY A 441 -1.69 -3.44 7.81
N GLU A 442 -1.00 -4.39 8.44
CA GLU A 442 0.42 -4.31 8.78
C GLU A 442 1.23 -5.36 7.99
N ILE A 443 2.48 -5.07 7.65
CA ILE A 443 3.41 -6.00 6.99
C ILE A 443 4.41 -6.56 8.01
N TRP A 444 4.57 -7.88 8.01
CA TRP A 444 5.55 -8.58 8.84
C TRP A 444 6.96 -8.52 8.25
N PHE A 445 7.98 -8.74 9.07
CA PHE A 445 9.37 -8.66 8.61
C PHE A 445 9.68 -9.56 7.39
N ASP A 446 9.24 -10.81 7.40
CA ASP A 446 9.46 -11.75 6.31
C ASP A 446 8.70 -11.36 5.03
N ASP A 447 7.47 -10.88 5.17
CA ASP A 447 6.67 -10.32 4.07
C ASP A 447 7.31 -9.05 3.50
N PHE A 448 7.88 -8.19 4.35
CA PHE A 448 8.59 -6.98 3.93
C PHE A 448 9.84 -7.31 3.12
N ILE A 449 10.67 -8.26 3.58
CA ILE A 449 11.86 -8.68 2.82
C ILE A 449 11.45 -9.27 1.47
N THR A 450 10.44 -10.13 1.44
CA THR A 450 9.92 -10.72 0.19
C THR A 450 9.41 -9.64 -0.76
N CYS A 451 8.67 -8.66 -0.23
CA CYS A 451 8.17 -7.50 -0.95
C CYS A 451 9.32 -6.67 -1.55
N ALA A 452 10.35 -6.35 -0.77
CA ALA A 452 11.49 -5.56 -1.19
C ALA A 452 12.33 -6.25 -2.28
N VAL A 453 12.58 -7.56 -2.16
CA VAL A 453 13.25 -8.35 -3.20
C VAL A 453 12.45 -8.30 -4.50
N LYS A 454 11.13 -8.49 -4.42
CA LYS A 454 10.24 -8.48 -5.59
C LYS A 454 10.21 -7.16 -6.31
N ILE A 455 10.09 -6.06 -5.57
CA ILE A 455 10.07 -4.71 -6.14
C ILE A 455 11.39 -4.44 -6.87
N ARG A 456 12.52 -4.70 -6.22
CA ARG A 456 13.82 -4.51 -6.86
C ARG A 456 13.95 -5.34 -8.12
N THR A 457 13.70 -6.64 -8.06
CA THR A 457 13.87 -7.52 -9.22
C THR A 457 12.98 -7.08 -10.39
N MET A 458 11.76 -6.62 -10.13
CA MET A 458 10.90 -6.06 -11.17
C MET A 458 11.44 -4.75 -11.77
N PHE A 459 12.01 -3.86 -10.95
CA PHE A 459 12.70 -2.67 -11.44
C PHE A 459 13.92 -3.03 -12.29
N ASP A 460 14.72 -4.01 -11.87
CA ASP A 460 15.92 -4.45 -12.59
C ASP A 460 15.56 -5.08 -13.94
N ILE A 461 14.54 -5.94 -13.99
CA ILE A 461 14.02 -6.54 -15.24
C ILE A 461 13.54 -5.46 -16.20
N PHE A 462 12.81 -4.44 -15.68
CA PHE A 462 12.32 -3.34 -16.51
C PHE A 462 13.47 -2.48 -17.05
N ARG A 463 14.41 -2.08 -16.18
CA ARG A 463 15.56 -1.22 -16.56
C ARG A 463 16.54 -1.90 -17.50
N ALA A 464 16.72 -3.21 -17.39
CA ALA A 464 17.52 -3.98 -18.34
C ALA A 464 17.00 -3.86 -19.79
N ARG A 465 15.72 -3.51 -19.97
CA ARG A 465 15.08 -3.32 -21.28
C ARG A 465 14.85 -1.85 -21.65
N ASP A 466 14.73 -0.95 -20.69
CA ASP A 466 14.58 0.49 -20.93
C ASP A 466 15.93 1.21 -21.10
N LEU A 467 16.67 0.86 -22.16
CA LEU A 467 17.99 1.44 -22.47
C LEU A 467 17.94 2.94 -22.78
N SER A 468 16.76 3.47 -23.11
CA SER A 468 16.56 4.89 -23.46
C SER A 468 15.97 5.72 -22.33
N ASN A 469 15.73 5.12 -21.16
CA ASN A 469 15.10 5.76 -19.99
C ASN A 469 13.78 6.48 -20.36
N ARG A 470 12.99 5.86 -21.23
CA ARG A 470 11.70 6.41 -21.70
C ARG A 470 10.54 5.99 -20.80
N ASN A 471 10.81 5.22 -19.74
CA ASN A 471 9.81 4.52 -18.94
C ASN A 471 8.93 3.59 -19.79
N GLU A 472 9.52 2.99 -20.83
CA GLU A 472 8.87 2.02 -21.71
C GLU A 472 9.81 0.83 -21.95
N ALA A 473 9.34 -0.38 -21.68
CA ALA A 473 10.07 -1.61 -21.95
C ALA A 473 9.25 -2.52 -22.88
N ARG A 474 9.91 -3.10 -23.89
CA ARG A 474 9.28 -4.04 -24.82
C ARG A 474 9.75 -5.46 -24.51
N PHE A 475 8.79 -6.36 -24.38
CA PHE A 475 9.00 -7.79 -24.15
C PHE A 475 8.25 -8.58 -25.21
N THR A 476 8.81 -9.70 -25.65
CA THR A 476 8.00 -10.72 -26.33
C THR A 476 7.10 -11.43 -25.31
N LEU A 477 6.07 -12.14 -25.78
CA LEU A 477 5.19 -12.89 -24.88
C LEU A 477 5.95 -13.94 -24.06
N GLU A 478 6.90 -14.63 -24.69
CA GLU A 478 7.74 -15.63 -24.04
C GLU A 478 8.62 -15.01 -22.95
N GLU A 479 9.29 -13.89 -23.25
CA GLU A 479 10.11 -13.18 -22.27
C GLU A 479 9.29 -12.66 -21.10
N TRP A 480 8.10 -12.12 -21.39
CA TRP A 480 7.18 -11.63 -20.36
C TRP A 480 6.73 -12.75 -19.42
N ILE A 481 6.30 -13.90 -19.98
CA ILE A 481 5.86 -15.05 -19.18
C ILE A 481 7.03 -15.60 -18.35
N THR A 482 8.20 -15.80 -18.97
CA THR A 482 9.38 -16.32 -18.27
C THR A 482 9.79 -15.42 -17.11
N LYS A 483 9.87 -14.10 -17.32
CA LYS A 483 10.27 -13.14 -16.27
C LYS A 483 9.21 -12.93 -15.18
N THR A 484 7.93 -13.13 -15.48
CA THR A 484 6.85 -12.98 -14.47
C THR A 484 6.62 -14.24 -13.65
N ILE A 485 6.77 -15.43 -14.24
CA ILE A 485 6.63 -16.72 -13.55
C ILE A 485 7.89 -17.05 -12.76
N TYR A 486 9.07 -16.84 -13.34
CA TYR A 486 10.35 -17.11 -12.71
C TYR A 486 10.88 -15.86 -12.00
N SER A 487 10.15 -15.43 -10.96
CA SER A 487 10.51 -14.33 -10.09
C SER A 487 9.75 -14.38 -8.77
#